data_AF-A0A5C7NEX1-F1
#
_entry.id   AF-A0A5C7NEX1-F1
#
_cell.length_a   1.000
_cell.length_b   1.000
_cell.length_c   1.000
_cell.angle_alpha   90.00
_cell.angle_beta   90.00
_cell.angle_gamma   90.00
#
_symmetry.space_group_name_H-M   'P 1'
#
loop_
_entity.id
_entity.type
_entity.pdbx_description
1 polymer ?
#
loop_
_entity_poly.entity_id
_entity_poly.type
_entity_poly.pdbx_seq_one_letter_code
_entity_poly.pdbx_strand_id
1 'polypeptide(L)'
;MITIAAAAALATGGLAVTQPATAAKKYTACVKKSSGEMRLLLGKKKKCAKGWKKTTWTKSGPRGAKGSAGPTGAVNSMGTVVDGNGALVGEAMTVGSLGPYPLFEVRIDGGIFTYLGNGWLYPQNPPVEYDNAACTGTPFIESNDPTLTAYILNDAEYRAISRTFTPALGPSTAWKPTGQKTAVVAAASWYRNEAGVCTAGAAFTGDRVGLVQVAAPPDVPGPLRLS
;
A
#
# COMPACT_ATOMS: atom_id res chain seq x y z
N MET A 1 -40.34 -18.20 35.77
CA MET A 1 -39.05 -18.85 36.10
C MET A 1 -38.53 -19.53 34.85
N ILE A 2 -37.19 -19.63 34.71
CA ILE A 2 -36.39 -20.30 33.64
C ILE A 2 -36.16 -19.40 32.41
N THR A 3 -34.97 -19.08 31.88
CA THR A 3 -33.54 -19.01 32.32
C THR A 3 -32.81 -18.13 31.28
N ILE A 4 -31.75 -17.41 31.67
CA ILE A 4 -30.90 -16.56 30.81
C ILE A 4 -29.99 -17.40 29.91
N ALA A 5 -29.80 -17.02 28.64
CA ALA A 5 -28.61 -17.39 27.86
C ALA A 5 -28.23 -16.28 26.87
N ALA A 6 -27.13 -15.59 27.18
CA ALA A 6 -26.40 -14.71 26.27
C ALA A 6 -25.47 -15.54 25.38
N ALA A 7 -25.37 -15.21 24.10
CA ALA A 7 -24.27 -15.68 23.25
C ALA A 7 -23.92 -14.61 22.21
N ALA A 8 -22.61 -14.38 22.10
CA ALA A 8 -21.96 -13.31 21.39
C ALA A 8 -21.73 -13.61 19.89
N ALA A 9 -21.54 -12.50 19.15
CA ALA A 9 -20.85 -12.25 17.88
C ALA A 9 -20.14 -13.42 17.15
N LEU A 10 -20.13 -13.37 15.81
CA LEU A 10 -18.93 -13.07 14.98
C LEU A 10 -19.14 -13.30 13.47
N ALA A 11 -18.94 -12.23 12.71
CA ALA A 11 -18.24 -12.09 11.44
C ALA A 11 -18.12 -13.29 10.46
N THR A 12 -18.80 -13.18 9.31
CA THR A 12 -18.43 -13.88 8.07
C THR A 12 -17.45 -13.03 7.25
N GLY A 13 -16.16 -13.35 7.34
CA GLY A 13 -15.09 -12.75 6.53
C GLY A 13 -15.03 -13.36 5.13
N GLY A 14 -14.95 -12.49 4.12
CA GLY A 14 -14.83 -12.81 2.70
C GLY A 14 -13.47 -13.40 2.30
N LEU A 15 -13.50 -14.08 1.16
CA LEU A 15 -12.42 -14.84 0.53
C LEU A 15 -11.30 -13.91 0.02
N ALA A 16 -10.09 -14.04 0.56
CA ALA A 16 -8.88 -13.47 -0.05
C ALA A 16 -8.31 -14.47 -1.06
N VAL A 17 -8.35 -14.12 -2.36
CA VAL A 17 -7.67 -14.86 -3.43
C VAL A 17 -6.16 -14.67 -3.28
N THR A 18 -5.46 -15.74 -2.92
CA THR A 18 -4.00 -15.76 -2.84
C THR A 18 -3.40 -16.16 -4.18
N GLN A 19 -2.46 -15.35 -4.66
CA GLN A 19 -1.64 -15.64 -5.84
C GLN A 19 -0.75 -16.88 -5.59
N PRO A 20 -0.58 -17.81 -6.54
CA PRO A 20 0.09 -19.08 -6.26
C PRO A 20 1.60 -18.86 -6.20
N ALA A 21 2.16 -18.94 -4.99
CA ALA A 21 3.59 -19.24 -4.83
C ALA A 21 3.81 -20.67 -5.35
N THR A 22 4.62 -20.84 -6.40
CA THR A 22 5.11 -22.15 -6.83
C THR A 22 5.95 -22.76 -5.71
N ALA A 23 5.28 -23.51 -4.84
CA ALA A 23 5.84 -24.10 -3.64
C ALA A 23 6.82 -25.23 -4.00
N ALA A 24 8.06 -25.12 -3.55
CA ALA A 24 8.95 -26.28 -3.47
C ALA A 24 8.29 -27.33 -2.56
N LYS A 25 8.00 -28.51 -3.13
CA LYS A 25 7.14 -29.53 -2.51
C LYS A 25 7.73 -30.19 -1.26
N LYS A 26 9.03 -30.00 -0.96
CA LYS A 26 9.72 -30.58 0.21
C LYS A 26 11.05 -29.87 0.48
N TYR A 27 11.21 -29.28 1.66
CA TYR A 27 12.50 -28.77 2.11
C TYR A 27 13.18 -29.82 2.97
N THR A 28 14.48 -30.03 2.73
CA THR A 28 15.30 -30.97 3.50
C THR A 28 16.49 -30.21 4.05
N ALA A 29 16.75 -30.34 5.34
CA ALA A 29 17.99 -29.86 5.96
C ALA A 29 18.67 -30.99 6.75
N CYS A 30 19.95 -30.80 7.02
CA CYS A 30 20.72 -31.57 7.97
C CYS A 30 20.99 -30.71 9.20
N VAL A 31 20.77 -31.26 10.39
CA VAL A 31 21.03 -30.60 11.67
C VAL A 31 22.13 -31.36 12.41
N LYS A 32 23.20 -30.69 12.81
CA LYS A 32 24.32 -31.31 13.55
C LYS A 32 23.85 -31.63 14.97
N LYS A 33 23.97 -32.89 15.38
CA LYS A 33 23.43 -33.35 16.68
C LYS A 33 24.06 -32.64 17.89
N SER A 34 25.33 -32.26 17.78
CA SER A 34 26.10 -31.70 18.89
C SER A 34 25.91 -30.19 19.09
N SER A 35 25.56 -29.45 18.03
CA SER A 35 25.53 -27.97 18.06
C SER A 35 24.24 -27.35 17.55
N GLY A 36 23.34 -28.13 16.96
CA GLY A 36 22.12 -27.60 16.34
C GLY A 36 22.36 -26.85 15.03
N GLU A 37 23.60 -26.77 14.52
CA GLU A 37 23.92 -26.14 13.23
C GLU A 37 23.06 -26.76 12.11
N MET A 38 22.41 -25.92 11.31
CA MET A 38 21.49 -26.35 10.26
C MET A 38 22.05 -26.03 8.87
N ARG A 39 21.97 -26.99 7.94
CA ARG A 39 22.34 -26.82 6.53
C ARG A 39 21.23 -27.34 5.63
N LEU A 40 20.70 -26.47 4.77
CA LEU A 40 19.73 -26.85 3.75
C LEU A 40 20.40 -27.72 2.68
N LEU A 41 19.76 -28.85 2.37
CA LEU A 41 20.12 -29.68 1.23
C LEU A 41 19.46 -29.11 -0.02
N LEU A 42 20.16 -28.20 -0.69
CA LEU A 42 19.80 -27.69 -2.01
C LEU A 42 20.47 -28.58 -3.08
N GLY A 43 19.69 -29.14 -4.01
CA GLY A 43 20.20 -29.95 -5.14
C GLY A 43 20.31 -31.47 -4.92
N LYS A 44 21.16 -32.17 -5.72
CA LYS A 44 21.23 -33.65 -5.82
C LYS A 44 21.84 -34.38 -4.61
N LYS A 45 22.33 -33.67 -3.58
CA LYS A 45 22.93 -34.28 -2.38
C LYS A 45 21.82 -34.81 -1.46
N LYS A 46 21.64 -36.14 -1.42
CA LYS A 46 20.53 -36.81 -0.70
C LYS A 46 20.82 -37.21 0.76
N LYS A 47 22.08 -37.14 1.20
CA LYS A 47 22.55 -37.68 2.49
C LYS A 47 23.21 -36.60 3.35
N CYS A 48 22.96 -36.65 4.66
CA CYS A 48 23.66 -35.83 5.66
C CYS A 48 25.03 -36.44 6.00
N ALA A 49 25.99 -35.60 6.38
CA ALA A 49 27.29 -36.07 6.87
C ALA A 49 27.16 -36.84 8.20
N LYS A 50 28.15 -37.67 8.54
CA LYS A 50 28.19 -38.41 9.81
C LYS A 50 28.11 -37.42 10.98
N GLY A 51 27.25 -37.70 11.97
CA GLY A 51 26.97 -36.79 13.10
C GLY A 51 25.84 -35.78 12.87
N TRP A 52 25.24 -35.78 11.67
CA TRP A 52 24.10 -34.92 11.33
C TRP A 52 22.81 -35.74 11.20
N LYS A 53 21.71 -35.16 11.66
CA LYS A 53 20.36 -35.74 11.55
C LYS A 53 19.62 -35.05 10.41
N LYS A 54 18.97 -35.83 9.56
CA LYS A 54 18.13 -35.31 8.47
C LYS A 54 16.78 -34.86 9.03
N THR A 55 16.38 -33.65 8.69
CA THR A 55 15.06 -33.10 9.00
C THR A 55 14.40 -32.67 7.69
N THR A 56 13.18 -33.15 7.48
CA THR A 56 12.37 -32.78 6.31
C THR A 56 11.09 -32.15 6.80
N TRP A 57 10.75 -31.00 6.22
CA TRP A 57 9.43 -30.41 6.40
C TRP A 57 8.78 -30.22 5.04
N THR A 58 7.49 -30.49 5.02
CA THR A 58 6.61 -30.23 3.90
C THR A 58 5.57 -29.25 4.39
N LYS A 59 5.22 -28.29 3.52
CA LYS A 59 4.23 -27.24 3.77
C LYS A 59 4.75 -26.14 4.71
N SER A 60 4.58 -24.90 4.27
CA SER A 60 4.59 -23.73 5.13
C SER A 60 3.61 -24.02 6.28
N GLY A 61 4.04 -23.88 7.53
CA GLY A 61 3.09 -23.81 8.64
C GLY A 61 2.10 -22.67 8.39
N PRO A 62 0.98 -22.61 9.14
CA PRO A 62 0.16 -21.41 9.12
C PRO A 62 1.09 -20.19 9.29
N ARG A 63 0.88 -19.18 8.45
CA ARG A 63 1.56 -17.89 8.62
C ARG A 63 1.40 -17.51 10.09
N GLY A 64 2.51 -17.20 10.77
CA GLY A 64 2.44 -16.74 12.15
C GLY A 64 1.44 -15.58 12.25
N ALA A 65 0.78 -15.44 13.40
CA ALA A 65 -0.08 -14.29 13.64
C ALA A 65 0.66 -13.01 13.22
N LYS A 66 -0.05 -12.08 12.57
CA LYS A 66 0.49 -10.74 12.32
C LYS A 66 1.03 -10.24 13.66
N GLY A 67 2.29 -9.79 13.68
CA GLY A 67 2.86 -9.22 14.89
C GLY A 67 1.95 -8.13 15.45
N SER A 68 1.98 -7.91 16.76
CA SER A 68 1.30 -6.76 17.36
C SER A 68 1.65 -5.50 16.58
N ALA A 69 0.67 -4.62 16.36
CA ALA A 69 0.96 -3.30 15.84
C ALA A 69 2.06 -2.67 16.70
N GLY A 70 3.02 -1.99 16.06
CA GLY A 70 4.01 -1.21 16.80
C GLY A 70 3.31 -0.18 17.70
N PRO A 71 4.01 0.34 18.73
CA PRO A 71 3.46 1.43 19.53
C PRO A 71 3.05 2.58 18.60
N THR A 72 1.84 3.10 18.78
CA THR A 72 1.39 4.31 18.09
C THR A 72 2.36 5.44 18.45
N GLY A 73 2.88 6.14 17.44
CA GLY A 73 3.72 7.33 17.66
C GLY A 73 2.98 8.40 18.44
N ALA A 74 3.71 9.40 18.95
CA ALA A 74 3.08 10.58 19.55
C ALA A 74 2.11 11.20 18.54
N VAL A 75 0.84 11.33 18.94
CA VAL A 75 -0.22 11.87 18.11
C VAL A 75 -0.11 13.40 18.14
N ASN A 76 -0.26 14.06 16.98
CA ASN A 76 -0.35 15.53 16.96
C ASN A 76 -1.65 16.04 17.63
N SER A 77 -1.81 17.36 17.71
CA SER A 77 -2.97 17.98 18.37
C SER A 77 -4.33 17.71 17.71
N MET A 78 -4.36 17.19 16.47
CA MET A 78 -5.58 16.81 15.76
C MET A 78 -6.10 15.42 16.17
N GLY A 79 -5.27 14.60 16.84
CA GLY A 79 -5.66 13.26 17.23
C GLY A 79 -5.46 12.22 16.13
N THR A 80 -6.20 11.12 16.24
CA THR A 80 -6.14 10.02 15.26
C THR A 80 -7.43 9.92 14.45
N VAL A 81 -7.36 9.33 13.27
CA VAL A 81 -8.56 8.94 12.51
C VAL A 81 -8.84 7.47 12.77
N VAL A 82 -10.09 7.16 13.11
CA VAL A 82 -10.59 5.79 13.23
C VAL A 82 -11.73 5.54 12.24
N ASP A 83 -11.87 4.28 11.84
CA ASP A 83 -12.91 3.83 10.92
C ASP A 83 -14.27 3.67 11.64
N GLY A 84 -15.30 3.28 10.88
CA GLY A 84 -16.65 3.06 11.40
C GLY A 84 -16.76 1.96 12.47
N ASN A 85 -15.77 1.08 12.55
CA ASN A 85 -15.66 0.05 13.59
C ASN A 85 -14.78 0.50 14.78
N GLY A 86 -14.19 1.69 14.71
CA GLY A 86 -13.25 2.21 15.70
C GLY A 86 -11.82 1.69 15.54
N ALA A 87 -11.48 1.05 14.42
CA ALA A 87 -10.10 0.66 14.15
C ALA A 87 -9.27 1.88 13.71
N LEU A 88 -8.02 1.95 14.18
CA LEU A 88 -7.08 3.02 13.81
C LEU A 88 -6.80 2.99 12.30
N VAL A 89 -7.04 4.12 11.64
CA VAL A 89 -6.66 4.37 10.24
C VAL A 89 -5.26 5.00 10.19
N GLY A 90 -5.03 6.05 10.98
CA GLY A 90 -3.73 6.73 11.07
C GLY A 90 -3.80 8.03 11.87
N GLU A 91 -2.73 8.84 11.78
CA GLU A 91 -2.65 10.15 12.44
C GLU A 91 -3.39 11.20 11.59
N ALA A 92 -4.24 12.01 12.23
CA ALA A 92 -4.98 13.06 11.52
C ALA A 92 -4.05 14.25 11.20
N MET A 93 -3.96 14.69 9.95
CA MET A 93 -3.16 15.84 9.56
C MET A 93 -4.04 17.10 9.42
N THR A 94 -5.13 16.97 8.68
CA THR A 94 -6.17 18.00 8.54
C THR A 94 -7.51 17.36 8.24
N VAL A 95 -8.59 18.07 8.55
CA VAL A 95 -9.96 17.71 8.17
C VAL A 95 -10.52 18.85 7.34
N GLY A 96 -10.87 18.53 6.10
CA GLY A 96 -11.43 19.46 5.12
C GLY A 96 -12.81 19.04 4.64
N SER A 97 -13.26 19.65 3.54
CA SER A 97 -14.49 19.24 2.87
C SER A 97 -14.36 19.37 1.35
N LEU A 98 -14.98 18.43 0.64
CA LEU A 98 -15.22 18.47 -0.80
C LEU A 98 -16.73 18.54 -1.00
N GLY A 99 -17.28 19.75 -1.02
CA GLY A 99 -18.73 19.95 -1.00
C GLY A 99 -19.35 19.33 0.26
N PRO A 100 -20.34 18.42 0.14
CA PRO A 100 -20.98 17.80 1.30
C PRO A 100 -20.15 16.67 1.94
N TYR A 101 -19.01 16.30 1.35
CA TYR A 101 -18.21 15.16 1.80
C TYR A 101 -17.04 15.63 2.66
N PRO A 102 -16.91 15.17 3.92
CA PRO A 102 -15.72 15.49 4.71
C PRO A 102 -14.50 14.78 4.13
N LEU A 103 -13.35 15.45 4.17
CA LEU A 103 -12.05 14.93 3.78
C LEU A 103 -11.17 14.79 5.02
N PHE A 104 -10.46 13.68 5.12
CA PHE A 104 -9.47 13.41 6.16
C PHE A 104 -8.12 13.23 5.49
N GLU A 105 -7.16 14.12 5.75
CA GLU A 105 -5.77 13.85 5.41
C GLU A 105 -5.15 13.07 6.56
N VAL A 106 -4.68 11.86 6.26
CA VAL A 106 -4.24 10.88 7.25
C VAL A 106 -2.81 10.47 6.94
N ARG A 107 -1.92 10.60 7.92
CA ARG A 107 -0.57 10.06 7.82
C ARG A 107 -0.57 8.58 8.16
N ILE A 108 -0.09 7.76 7.22
CA ILE A 108 0.00 6.30 7.30
C ILE A 108 1.35 5.88 6.71
N ASP A 109 2.13 5.06 7.42
CA ASP A 109 3.41 4.52 6.94
C ASP A 109 4.35 5.59 6.31
N GLY A 110 4.39 6.78 6.92
CA GLY A 110 5.21 7.92 6.49
C GLY A 110 4.76 8.57 5.19
N GLY A 111 3.51 8.39 4.76
CA GLY A 111 2.88 9.14 3.66
C GLY A 111 1.56 9.77 4.10
N ILE A 112 1.20 10.89 3.49
CA ILE A 112 -0.11 11.54 3.70
C ILE A 112 -1.07 11.05 2.61
N PHE A 113 -2.24 10.62 3.05
CA PHE A 113 -3.28 10.03 2.22
C PHE A 113 -4.62 10.70 2.52
N THR A 114 -5.38 10.99 1.46
CA THR A 114 -6.68 11.64 1.61
C THR A 114 -7.78 10.60 1.60
N TYR A 115 -8.62 10.60 2.62
CA TYR A 115 -9.81 9.78 2.70
C TYR A 115 -11.07 10.64 2.63
N LEU A 116 -12.08 10.17 1.92
CA LEU A 116 -13.44 10.63 2.07
C LEU A 116 -14.00 10.16 3.42
N GLY A 117 -14.99 10.87 3.96
CA GLY A 117 -15.65 10.50 5.21
C GLY A 117 -16.31 9.13 5.22
N ASN A 118 -16.60 8.54 4.07
CA ASN A 118 -17.11 7.17 3.97
C ASN A 118 -15.99 6.11 4.02
N GLY A 119 -14.73 6.50 4.20
CA GLY A 119 -13.57 5.62 4.31
C GLY A 119 -12.90 5.26 2.99
N TRP A 120 -13.30 5.89 1.88
CA TRP A 120 -12.66 5.68 0.59
C TRP A 120 -11.39 6.52 0.42
N LEU A 121 -10.31 5.90 -0.05
CA LEU A 121 -9.10 6.61 -0.42
C LEU A 121 -9.35 7.46 -1.69
N TYR A 122 -9.13 8.76 -1.57
CA TYR A 122 -9.41 9.77 -2.58
C TYR A 122 -8.14 10.17 -3.35
N PRO A 123 -8.18 10.21 -4.70
CA PRO A 123 -7.07 10.69 -5.51
C PRO A 123 -7.04 12.23 -5.54
N GLN A 124 -6.22 12.84 -4.69
CA GLN A 124 -6.16 14.30 -4.59
C GLN A 124 -5.06 14.96 -5.45
N ASN A 125 -4.33 14.18 -6.26
CA ASN A 125 -3.12 14.67 -6.93
C ASN A 125 -3.32 14.90 -8.43
N PRO A 126 -2.47 15.74 -9.07
CA PRO A 126 -2.36 15.73 -10.52
C PRO A 126 -2.22 14.29 -11.03
N PRO A 127 -2.73 14.00 -12.23
CA PRO A 127 -2.68 12.65 -12.77
C PRO A 127 -1.25 12.13 -12.75
N VAL A 128 -1.10 10.84 -12.45
CA VAL A 128 0.19 10.17 -12.64
C VAL A 128 0.33 9.87 -14.12
N GLU A 129 1.42 10.36 -14.69
CA GLU A 129 1.66 10.39 -16.13
C GLU A 129 2.80 9.47 -16.56
N TYR A 130 2.87 9.21 -17.86
CA TYR A 130 3.77 8.28 -18.52
C TYR A 130 4.21 8.81 -19.89
N ASP A 131 5.35 8.34 -20.37
CA ASP A 131 5.92 8.73 -21.68
C ASP A 131 5.34 7.96 -22.88
N ASN A 132 4.36 7.08 -22.66
CA ASN A 132 3.82 6.21 -23.71
C ASN A 132 2.34 5.93 -23.55
N ALA A 133 1.69 5.65 -24.70
CA ALA A 133 0.27 5.31 -24.80
C ALA A 133 -0.15 3.99 -24.13
N ALA A 134 0.80 3.19 -23.62
CA ALA A 134 0.49 2.02 -22.81
C ALA A 134 0.39 2.34 -21.30
N CYS A 135 0.75 3.57 -20.89
CA CYS A 135 0.86 3.97 -19.49
C CYS A 135 1.72 2.98 -18.68
N THR A 136 2.90 2.68 -19.24
CA THR A 136 3.91 1.78 -18.67
C THR A 136 5.24 2.50 -18.47
N GLY A 137 6.20 1.88 -17.78
CA GLY A 137 7.51 2.47 -17.52
C GLY A 137 7.52 3.32 -16.25
N THR A 138 8.41 4.31 -16.20
CA THR A 138 8.59 5.19 -15.04
C THR A 138 7.48 6.24 -15.00
N PRO A 139 6.60 6.23 -13.98
CA PRO A 139 5.59 7.27 -13.84
C PRO A 139 6.22 8.60 -13.42
N PHE A 140 5.54 9.71 -13.70
CA PHE A 140 5.93 11.04 -13.25
C PHE A 140 4.72 11.92 -12.93
N ILE A 141 5.00 13.07 -12.30
CA ILE A 141 4.08 14.20 -12.21
C ILE A 141 4.70 15.39 -12.95
N GLU A 142 3.87 16.11 -13.69
CA GLU A 142 4.26 17.34 -14.37
C GLU A 142 4.05 18.54 -13.45
N SER A 143 5.02 19.45 -13.45
CA SER A 143 4.93 20.71 -12.71
C SER A 143 5.69 21.81 -13.45
N ASN A 144 4.99 22.90 -13.75
CA ASN A 144 5.59 24.10 -14.34
C ASN A 144 5.88 25.17 -13.26
N ASP A 145 5.58 24.88 -12.00
CA ASP A 145 5.87 25.74 -10.86
C ASP A 145 7.13 25.21 -10.12
N PRO A 146 8.21 25.99 -10.04
CA PRO A 146 9.42 25.57 -9.33
C PRO A 146 9.21 25.36 -7.82
N THR A 147 8.30 26.12 -7.18
CA THR A 147 7.98 25.96 -5.76
C THR A 147 7.25 24.65 -5.52
N LEU A 148 6.22 24.35 -6.31
CA LEU A 148 5.52 23.06 -6.24
C LEU A 148 6.47 21.89 -6.53
N THR A 149 7.35 22.04 -7.53
CA THR A 149 8.35 21.02 -7.85
C THR A 149 9.30 20.75 -6.68
N ALA A 150 9.78 21.81 -6.04
CA ALA A 150 10.63 21.69 -4.86
C ALA A 150 9.89 21.06 -3.67
N TYR A 151 8.62 21.42 -3.47
CA TYR A 151 7.77 20.81 -2.45
C TYR A 151 7.64 19.30 -2.68
N ILE A 152 7.24 18.86 -3.89
CA ILE A 152 7.10 17.43 -4.22
C ILE A 152 8.42 16.69 -4.06
N LEU A 153 9.55 17.26 -4.50
CA LEU A 153 10.85 16.57 -4.41
C LEU A 153 11.34 16.36 -2.97
N ASN A 154 11.04 17.30 -2.07
CA ASN A 154 11.62 17.33 -0.72
C ASN A 154 10.65 16.82 0.35
N ASP A 155 9.35 16.71 0.06
CA ASP A 155 8.38 16.15 0.98
C ASP A 155 8.41 14.62 0.97
N ALA A 156 9.00 14.04 2.01
CA ALA A 156 9.06 12.59 2.20
C ALA A 156 7.67 11.94 2.38
N GLU A 157 6.68 12.73 2.77
CA GLU A 157 5.31 12.28 3.03
C GLU A 157 4.40 12.42 1.81
N TYR A 158 4.87 13.08 0.75
CA TYR A 158 4.11 13.23 -0.49
C TYR A 158 3.73 11.86 -1.07
N ARG A 159 2.44 11.70 -1.41
CA ARG A 159 1.93 10.52 -2.10
C ARG A 159 1.02 10.93 -3.23
N ALA A 160 1.32 10.48 -4.44
CA ALA A 160 0.41 10.54 -5.57
C ALA A 160 -0.52 9.33 -5.52
N ILE A 161 -1.82 9.50 -5.78
CA ILE A 161 -2.81 8.42 -5.73
C ILE A 161 -3.63 8.41 -7.01
N SER A 162 -3.84 7.22 -7.56
CA SER A 162 -4.71 7.00 -8.71
C SER A 162 -5.59 5.79 -8.46
N ARG A 163 -6.83 5.86 -8.91
CA ARG A 163 -7.78 4.75 -8.91
C ARG A 163 -8.84 4.98 -9.97
N THR A 164 -9.46 3.92 -10.45
CA THR A 164 -10.62 4.02 -11.33
C THR A 164 -11.88 4.32 -10.52
N PHE A 165 -12.77 5.14 -11.08
CA PHE A 165 -14.09 5.44 -10.51
C PHE A 165 -15.23 4.91 -11.38
N THR A 166 -14.97 4.75 -12.67
CA THR A 166 -15.98 4.40 -13.67
C THR A 166 -15.59 3.08 -14.33
N PRO A 167 -16.50 2.09 -14.46
CA PRO A 167 -17.90 2.09 -14.03
C PRO A 167 -18.08 1.82 -12.52
N ALA A 168 -17.02 1.44 -11.83
CA ALA A 168 -17.02 1.19 -10.41
C ALA A 168 -15.69 1.60 -9.79
N LEU A 169 -15.74 1.83 -8.49
CA LEU A 169 -14.57 2.17 -7.69
C LEU A 169 -13.59 0.99 -7.70
N GLY A 170 -12.43 1.19 -8.34
CA GLY A 170 -11.38 0.18 -8.43
C GLY A 170 -10.33 0.28 -7.32
N PRO A 171 -9.32 -0.61 -7.33
CA PRO A 171 -8.22 -0.54 -6.38
C PRO A 171 -7.42 0.75 -6.54
N SER A 172 -6.86 1.22 -5.42
CA SER A 172 -5.94 2.35 -5.42
C SER A 172 -4.51 1.93 -5.71
N THR A 173 -3.78 2.82 -6.37
CA THR A 173 -2.32 2.75 -6.53
C THR A 173 -1.71 4.03 -5.98
N ALA A 174 -0.56 3.90 -5.33
CA ALA A 174 0.15 5.00 -4.72
C ALA A 174 1.59 5.08 -5.22
N TRP A 175 2.12 6.29 -5.28
CA TRP A 175 3.51 6.55 -5.62
C TRP A 175 4.11 7.57 -4.68
N LYS A 176 5.43 7.51 -4.53
CA LYS A 176 6.23 8.56 -3.89
C LYS A 176 7.26 9.12 -4.87
N PRO A 177 7.76 10.34 -4.64
CA PRO A 177 8.83 10.93 -5.45
C PRO A 177 10.10 10.09 -5.37
N THR A 178 10.85 10.01 -6.47
CA THR A 178 12.19 9.42 -6.49
C THR A 178 13.27 10.37 -5.99
N GLY A 179 12.92 11.64 -5.76
CA GLY A 179 13.87 12.72 -5.52
C GLY A 179 14.59 13.19 -6.79
N GLN A 180 14.15 12.74 -7.97
CA GLN A 180 14.71 13.12 -9.26
C GLN A 180 13.67 13.84 -10.11
N LYS A 181 14.12 14.81 -10.90
CA LYS A 181 13.31 15.48 -11.91
C LYS A 181 14.04 15.59 -13.24
N THR A 182 13.28 15.78 -14.31
CA THR A 182 13.80 16.03 -15.66
C THR A 182 13.04 17.18 -16.29
N ALA A 183 13.76 18.19 -16.78
CA ALA A 183 13.16 19.28 -17.53
C ALA A 183 12.83 18.80 -18.96
N VAL A 184 11.64 19.15 -19.45
CA VAL A 184 11.14 18.78 -20.77
C VAL A 184 10.56 20.00 -21.51
N VAL A 185 10.54 19.94 -22.83
CA VAL A 185 9.96 20.96 -23.70
C VAL A 185 9.04 20.30 -24.71
N ALA A 186 7.77 20.73 -24.73
CA ALA A 186 6.72 20.19 -25.60
C ALA A 186 6.67 18.66 -25.65
N ALA A 187 6.94 17.99 -24.53
CA ALA A 187 6.97 16.54 -24.46
C ALA A 187 5.55 15.99 -24.34
N ALA A 188 5.25 14.93 -25.10
CA ALA A 188 3.97 14.24 -24.99
C ALA A 188 3.86 13.51 -23.64
N SER A 189 2.66 13.44 -23.10
CA SER A 189 2.36 12.69 -21.89
C SER A 189 1.08 11.87 -22.04
N TRP A 190 0.94 10.86 -21.19
CA TRP A 190 -0.22 9.99 -21.14
C TRP A 190 -0.58 9.69 -19.69
N TYR A 191 -1.87 9.63 -19.37
CA TYR A 191 -2.36 9.31 -18.03
C TYR A 191 -3.51 8.32 -18.10
N ARG A 192 -3.78 7.64 -16.99
CA ARG A 192 -4.97 6.79 -16.86
C ARG A 192 -6.16 7.66 -16.44
N ASN A 193 -7.20 7.68 -17.25
CA ASN A 193 -8.44 8.40 -16.91
C ASN A 193 -9.25 7.66 -15.83
N GLU A 194 -10.43 8.17 -15.48
CA GLU A 194 -11.30 7.58 -14.45
C GLU A 194 -11.76 6.15 -14.76
N ALA A 195 -11.72 5.72 -16.02
CA ALA A 195 -12.00 4.36 -16.46
C ALA A 195 -10.75 3.45 -16.51
N GLY A 196 -9.58 3.98 -16.12
CA GLY A 196 -8.30 3.28 -16.17
C GLY A 196 -7.68 3.18 -17.56
N VAL A 197 -8.29 3.82 -18.56
CA VAL A 197 -7.84 3.83 -19.95
C VAL A 197 -6.72 4.85 -20.11
N CYS A 198 -5.61 4.41 -20.71
CA CYS A 198 -4.49 5.30 -21.02
C CYS A 198 -4.89 6.29 -22.12
N THR A 199 -4.84 7.57 -21.80
CA THR A 199 -5.31 8.67 -22.63
C THR A 199 -4.17 9.67 -22.81
N ALA A 200 -4.04 10.24 -24.00
CA ALA A 200 -3.05 11.28 -24.27
C ALA A 200 -3.36 12.55 -23.47
N GLY A 201 -2.35 13.09 -22.80
CA GLY A 201 -2.33 14.43 -22.23
C GLY A 201 -1.96 15.49 -23.27
N ALA A 202 -1.98 16.74 -22.85
CA ALA A 202 -1.41 17.83 -23.64
C ALA A 202 0.11 17.73 -23.66
N ALA A 203 0.75 18.27 -24.70
CA ALA A 203 2.21 18.40 -24.70
C ALA A 203 2.63 19.38 -23.58
N PHE A 204 3.66 19.01 -22.82
CA PHE A 204 4.06 19.71 -21.62
C PHE A 204 5.47 20.30 -21.72
N THR A 205 5.64 21.47 -21.12
CA THR A 205 6.93 22.15 -20.94
C THR A 205 7.08 22.51 -19.47
N GLY A 206 8.15 22.03 -18.83
CA GLY A 206 8.37 22.20 -17.40
C GLY A 206 9.19 21.04 -16.82
N ASP A 207 9.00 20.76 -15.53
CA ASP A 207 9.66 19.67 -14.84
C ASP A 207 8.76 18.43 -14.73
N ARG A 208 9.34 17.25 -14.98
CA ARG A 208 8.75 15.94 -14.67
C ARG A 208 9.42 15.37 -13.44
N VAL A 209 8.68 15.23 -12.35
CA VAL A 209 9.16 14.60 -11.12
C VAL A 209 8.92 13.09 -11.20
N GLY A 210 10.01 12.31 -11.20
CA GLY A 210 9.93 10.87 -11.29
C GLY A 210 9.27 10.25 -10.05
N LEU A 211 8.48 9.21 -10.27
CA LEU A 211 7.73 8.52 -9.24
C LEU A 211 8.13 7.04 -9.14
N VAL A 212 8.05 6.49 -7.92
CA VAL A 212 8.17 5.05 -7.67
C VAL A 212 6.94 4.54 -6.93
N GLN A 213 6.39 3.42 -7.39
CA GLN A 213 5.19 2.84 -6.80
C GLN A 213 5.46 2.35 -5.37
N VAL A 214 4.49 2.59 -4.49
CA VAL A 214 4.47 2.11 -3.10
C VAL A 214 3.12 1.44 -2.82
N ALA A 215 3.03 0.75 -1.69
CA ALA A 215 1.76 0.18 -1.25
C ALA A 215 0.76 1.31 -0.96
N ALA A 216 -0.41 1.26 -1.60
CA ALA A 216 -1.53 2.13 -1.25
C ALA A 216 -2.23 1.56 -0.01
N PRO A 217 -2.58 2.40 0.98
CA PRO A 217 -3.50 2.02 2.04
C PRO A 217 -4.85 1.54 1.46
N PRO A 218 -5.50 0.55 2.09
CA PRO A 218 -6.80 0.09 1.65
C PRO A 218 -7.88 1.14 1.96
N ASP A 219 -9.03 1.01 1.29
CA ASP A 219 -10.28 1.60 1.77
C ASP A 219 -10.64 1.00 3.13
N VAL A 220 -11.33 1.78 3.96
CA VAL A 220 -11.76 1.37 5.30
C VAL A 220 -13.27 1.58 5.48
N PRO A 221 -13.92 0.90 6.43
CA PRO A 221 -15.32 1.14 6.74
C PRO A 221 -15.59 2.58 7.21
N GLY A 222 -16.55 3.27 6.61
CA GLY A 222 -17.03 4.57 7.11
C GLY A 222 -18.15 4.44 8.16
N PRO A 223 -18.56 5.56 8.80
CA PRO A 223 -17.97 6.89 8.65
C PRO A 223 -16.65 7.01 9.43
N LEU A 224 -15.71 7.77 8.89
CA LEU A 224 -14.48 8.15 9.59
C LEU A 224 -14.77 9.19 10.67
N ARG A 225 -14.01 9.14 11.76
CA ARG A 225 -14.09 10.11 12.86
C ARG A 225 -12.72 10.37 13.48
N LEU A 226 -12.57 11.54 14.10
CA LEU A 226 -11.45 11.83 14.97
C LEU A 226 -11.61 11.08 16.31
N SER A 227 -10.49 10.65 16.89
CA SER A 227 -10.41 10.00 18.20
C SER A 227 -9.23 10.50 19.01
#